data_AF-A0A1M6T9K6-F1
#
_entry.id   AF-A0A1M6T9K6-F1
#
_cell.length_a   1.000
_cell.length_b   1.000
_cell.length_c   1.000
_cell.angle_alpha   90.00
_cell.angle_beta   90.00
_cell.angle_gamma   90.00
#
_symmetry.space_group_name_H-M   'P 1'
#
loop_
_entity.id
_entity.type
_entity.pdbx_description
1 polymer ?
#
loop_
_entity_poly.entity_id
_entity_poly.type
_entity_poly.pdbx_seq_one_letter_code
_entity_poly.pdbx_strand_id
1 'polypeptide(L)'
;MKIEIKLADNMNGFIIKNMYPLYLHDLSGIHGTLPNEYGIFEEEPIRTLGEQYDIQQVWFENPAQLFPYLIIADNIPAGFCLVGSGKYVPSEVDYYIYETFLLSPFRGKEIAHYAMLEIFEKHRGKWKLFTQSTENNIRAKAFWHKTIAHYTENKYTSEEKIIEGMPKLVFRFEN
;
A
#
# COMPACT_ATOMS: atom_id res chain seq x y z
N MET A 1 -7.55 13.64 -16.79
CA MET A 1 -7.89 13.02 -15.50
C MET A 1 -7.18 13.78 -14.41
N LYS A 2 -7.93 14.30 -13.44
CA LYS A 2 -7.38 14.99 -12.27
C LYS A 2 -7.10 13.95 -11.20
N ILE A 3 -5.87 13.89 -10.71
CA ILE A 3 -5.47 13.01 -9.61
C ILE A 3 -5.18 13.86 -8.39
N GLU A 4 -5.68 13.45 -7.24
CA GLU A 4 -5.47 14.10 -5.96
C GLU A 4 -5.05 13.07 -4.91
N ILE A 5 -4.09 13.44 -4.06
CA ILE A 5 -3.58 12.62 -2.97
C ILE A 5 -3.85 13.38 -1.66
N LYS A 6 -4.63 12.77 -0.76
CA LYS A 6 -5.01 13.36 0.53
C LYS A 6 -4.65 12.42 1.67
N LEU A 7 -4.19 12.98 2.79
CA LEU A 7 -4.14 12.22 4.04
C LEU A 7 -5.56 12.00 4.53
N ALA A 8 -5.86 10.74 4.86
CA ALA A 8 -7.09 10.38 5.52
C ALA A 8 -6.97 10.56 7.04
N ASP A 9 -8.07 10.88 7.68
CA ASP A 9 -8.20 11.09 9.13
C ASP A 9 -9.39 10.30 9.68
N ASN A 10 -9.76 10.51 10.93
CA ASN A 10 -10.91 9.81 11.53
C ASN A 10 -12.26 10.17 10.89
N MET A 11 -12.38 11.31 10.20
CA MET A 11 -13.63 11.71 9.57
C MET A 11 -13.83 11.04 8.20
N ASN A 12 -12.74 10.72 7.49
CA ASN A 12 -12.81 10.18 6.12
C ASN A 12 -12.10 8.82 5.94
N GLY A 13 -11.47 8.28 7.00
CA GLY A 13 -10.76 7.00 6.98
C GLY A 13 -11.63 5.81 6.60
N PHE A 14 -12.95 5.92 6.82
CA PHE A 14 -13.93 4.93 6.36
C PHE A 14 -13.87 4.68 4.85
N ILE A 15 -13.40 5.65 4.05
CA ILE A 15 -13.25 5.48 2.59
C ILE A 15 -12.17 4.43 2.28
N ILE A 16 -11.05 4.43 3.02
CA ILE A 16 -10.02 3.40 2.89
C ILE A 16 -10.56 2.06 3.40
N LYS A 17 -11.24 2.06 4.55
CA LYS A 17 -11.84 0.85 5.13
C LYS A 17 -12.88 0.20 4.21
N ASN A 18 -13.61 0.97 3.39
CA ASN A 18 -14.50 0.46 2.35
C ASN A 18 -13.75 -0.30 1.23
N MET A 19 -12.53 0.11 0.91
CA MET A 19 -11.72 -0.51 -0.16
C MET A 19 -10.81 -1.63 0.36
N TYR A 20 -10.52 -1.67 1.66
CA TYR A 20 -9.62 -2.65 2.27
C TYR A 20 -10.00 -4.12 2.00
N PRO A 21 -11.28 -4.53 2.06
CA PRO A 21 -11.67 -5.91 1.75
C PRO A 21 -11.38 -6.27 0.28
N LEU A 22 -11.47 -5.29 -0.63
CA LEU A 22 -11.17 -5.47 -2.04
C LEU A 22 -9.67 -5.60 -2.29
N TYR A 23 -8.85 -4.93 -1.49
CA TYR A 23 -7.40 -5.11 -1.48
C TYR A 23 -7.03 -6.54 -1.04
N LEU A 24 -7.60 -7.02 0.07
CA LEU A 24 -7.36 -8.38 0.54
C LEU A 24 -7.85 -9.43 -0.47
N HIS A 25 -9.00 -9.20 -1.10
CA HIS A 25 -9.48 -10.04 -2.21
C HIS A 25 -8.53 -10.03 -3.42
N ASP A 26 -7.90 -8.90 -3.77
CA ASP A 26 -6.92 -8.85 -4.86
C ASP A 26 -5.62 -9.61 -4.49
N LEU A 27 -5.17 -9.49 -3.23
CA LEU A 27 -4.05 -10.26 -2.69
C LEU A 27 -4.33 -11.76 -2.62
N SER A 28 -5.56 -12.16 -2.35
CA SER A 28 -5.93 -13.57 -2.28
C SER A 28 -5.71 -14.29 -3.62
N GLY A 29 -5.90 -13.60 -4.74
CA GLY A 29 -5.54 -14.11 -6.07
C GLY A 29 -4.04 -14.32 -6.28
N ILE A 30 -3.19 -13.64 -5.51
CA ILE A 30 -1.72 -13.77 -5.56
C ILE A 30 -1.26 -14.88 -4.61
N HIS A 31 -1.80 -14.93 -3.40
CA HIS A 31 -1.38 -15.82 -2.33
C HIS A 31 -2.13 -17.17 -2.31
N GLY A 32 -3.27 -17.27 -2.99
CA GLY A 32 -4.18 -18.41 -2.88
C GLY A 32 -4.95 -18.46 -1.55
N THR A 33 -4.97 -17.35 -0.80
CA THR A 33 -5.68 -17.25 0.49
C THR A 33 -7.17 -17.43 0.27
N LEU A 34 -7.81 -18.29 1.07
CA LEU A 34 -9.26 -18.42 1.09
C LEU A 34 -9.85 -17.49 2.14
N PRO A 35 -11.08 -16.98 1.94
CA PRO A 35 -11.77 -16.27 3.00
C PRO A 35 -12.09 -17.23 4.16
N ASN A 36 -12.33 -16.67 5.34
CA ASN A 36 -12.83 -17.41 6.50
C ASN A 36 -14.25 -17.95 6.26
N GLU A 37 -14.81 -18.66 7.24
CA GLU A 37 -16.14 -19.30 7.15
C GLU A 37 -17.30 -18.32 6.86
N TYR A 38 -17.09 -17.01 7.08
CA TYR A 38 -18.07 -15.96 6.83
C TYR A 38 -17.85 -15.23 5.48
N GLY A 39 -16.87 -15.66 4.67
CA GLY A 39 -16.54 -15.02 3.40
C GLY A 39 -15.69 -13.75 3.52
N ILE A 40 -15.07 -13.52 4.69
CA ILE A 40 -14.17 -12.38 4.93
C ILE A 40 -12.72 -12.83 4.77
N PHE A 41 -11.92 -12.07 4.00
CA PHE A 41 -10.48 -12.31 3.88
C PHE A 41 -9.77 -11.80 5.13
N GLU A 42 -9.83 -12.54 6.22
CA GLU A 42 -9.00 -12.35 7.42
C GLU A 42 -8.70 -13.68 8.10
N GLU A 43 -7.58 -13.73 8.83
CA GLU A 43 -7.15 -14.92 9.57
C GLU A 43 -7.96 -15.14 10.86
N GLU A 44 -8.31 -14.06 11.56
CA GLU A 44 -9.12 -14.10 12.78
C GLU A 44 -10.62 -14.38 12.46
N PRO A 45 -11.41 -14.91 13.42
CA PRO A 45 -12.83 -15.21 13.23
C PRO A 45 -13.70 -13.94 13.18
N ILE A 46 -13.47 -13.13 12.15
CA ILE A 46 -14.18 -11.91 11.81
C ILE A 46 -15.46 -12.28 11.04
N ARG A 47 -16.62 -11.97 11.64
CA ARG A 47 -17.94 -12.32 11.10
C ARG A 47 -18.47 -11.30 10.13
N THR A 48 -18.09 -10.03 10.31
CA THR A 48 -18.60 -8.93 9.50
C THR A 48 -17.49 -7.97 9.09
N LEU A 49 -17.68 -7.25 7.99
CA LEU A 49 -16.76 -6.18 7.60
C LEU A 49 -16.66 -5.09 8.67
N GLY A 50 -17.71 -4.86 9.46
CA GLY A 50 -17.68 -3.92 10.59
C GLY A 50 -16.66 -4.32 11.66
N GLU A 51 -16.44 -5.62 11.88
CA GLU A 51 -15.40 -6.10 12.80
C GLU A 51 -13.98 -5.94 12.20
N GLN A 52 -13.83 -6.09 10.87
CA GLN A 52 -12.55 -5.82 10.19
C GLN A 52 -12.12 -4.35 10.27
N TYR A 53 -13.08 -3.43 10.35
CA TYR A 53 -12.82 -1.99 10.39
C TYR A 53 -11.95 -1.56 11.57
N ASP A 54 -12.04 -2.25 12.70
CA ASP A 54 -11.32 -1.91 13.93
C ASP A 54 -9.82 -2.23 13.81
N ILE A 55 -9.45 -3.25 13.02
CA ILE A 55 -8.06 -3.62 12.74
C ILE A 55 -7.31 -2.45 12.09
N GLN A 56 -7.99 -1.73 11.20
CA GLN A 56 -7.41 -0.60 10.47
C GLN A 56 -7.40 0.71 11.25
N GLN A 57 -7.97 0.74 12.45
CA GLN A 57 -8.15 1.98 13.21
C GLN A 57 -6.81 2.64 13.59
N VAL A 58 -5.77 1.85 13.85
CA VAL A 58 -4.43 2.34 14.22
C VAL A 58 -3.86 3.38 13.25
N TRP A 59 -4.15 3.26 11.95
CA TRP A 59 -3.71 4.16 10.89
C TRP A 59 -4.22 5.60 11.05
N PHE A 60 -5.34 5.78 11.76
CA PHE A 60 -6.00 7.07 11.95
C PHE A 60 -5.77 7.65 13.37
N GLU A 61 -5.08 6.92 14.24
CA GLU A 61 -4.81 7.31 15.63
C GLU A 61 -3.42 7.92 15.83
N ASN A 62 -2.50 7.72 14.88
CA ASN A 62 -1.10 8.14 15.00
C ASN A 62 -0.65 9.05 13.83
N PRO A 63 -1.30 10.20 13.60
CA PRO A 63 -1.13 11.01 12.39
C PRO A 63 0.27 11.64 12.22
N ALA A 64 1.12 11.61 13.25
CA ALA A 64 2.49 12.07 13.18
C ALA A 64 3.45 11.04 12.56
N GLN A 65 3.05 9.76 12.48
CA GLN A 65 3.92 8.67 12.04
C GLN A 65 3.24 7.67 11.09
N LEU A 66 1.91 7.67 11.03
CA LEU A 66 1.13 6.86 10.10
C LEU A 66 0.37 7.77 9.16
N PHE A 67 0.57 7.55 7.86
CA PHE A 67 0.11 8.41 6.78
C PHE A 67 -0.76 7.58 5.83
N PRO A 68 -2.07 7.42 6.13
CA PRO A 68 -3.00 6.72 5.25
C PRO A 68 -3.41 7.66 4.11
N TYR A 69 -2.79 7.52 2.95
CA TYR A 69 -3.12 8.31 1.77
C TYR A 69 -4.32 7.74 1.03
N LEU A 70 -5.31 8.59 0.78
CA LEU A 70 -6.39 8.36 -0.17
C LEU A 70 -6.00 8.89 -1.56
N ILE A 71 -6.12 8.05 -2.58
CA ILE A 71 -5.87 8.38 -3.98
C ILE A 71 -7.23 8.61 -4.65
N ILE A 72 -7.44 9.80 -5.20
CA ILE A 72 -8.70 10.22 -5.81
C ILE A 72 -8.45 10.54 -7.30
N ALA A 73 -9.29 10.00 -8.18
CA ALA A 73 -9.26 10.31 -9.61
C ALA A 73 -10.62 10.84 -10.05
N ASP A 74 -10.63 12.04 -10.65
CA ASP A 74 -11.85 12.74 -11.08
C ASP A 74 -12.94 12.80 -9.97
N ASN A 75 -12.51 13.10 -8.74
CA ASN A 75 -13.31 13.16 -7.52
C ASN A 75 -13.90 11.81 -7.03
N ILE A 76 -13.44 10.68 -7.57
CA ILE A 76 -13.84 9.34 -7.14
C ILE A 76 -12.66 8.69 -6.38
N PRO A 77 -12.88 8.07 -5.21
CA PRO A 77 -11.87 7.25 -4.55
C PRO A 77 -11.37 6.14 -5.50
N ALA A 78 -10.10 6.21 -5.87
CA ALA A 78 -9.48 5.28 -6.80
C ALA A 78 -8.68 4.18 -6.07
N GLY A 79 -8.19 4.48 -4.87
CA GLY A 79 -7.40 3.57 -4.07
C GLY A 79 -6.73 4.25 -2.89
N PHE A 80 -5.71 3.62 -2.32
CA PHE A 80 -5.00 4.11 -1.15
C PHE A 80 -3.53 3.68 -1.12
N CYS A 81 -2.74 4.35 -0.29
CA CYS A 81 -1.36 4.00 0.03
C CYS A 81 -1.12 4.23 1.53
N LEU A 82 -0.60 3.23 2.24
CA LEU A 82 -0.36 3.30 3.68
C LEU A 82 1.15 3.43 3.93
N VAL A 83 1.57 4.57 4.49
CA VAL A 83 2.97 4.87 4.77
C VAL A 83 3.19 5.01 6.28
N GLY A 84 4.20 4.30 6.82
CA GLY A 84 4.63 4.43 8.21
C GLY A 84 5.98 5.12 8.34
N SER A 85 6.27 5.65 9.54
CA SER A 85 7.56 6.21 9.94
C SER A 85 7.83 6.03 11.45
N GLY A 86 9.03 6.42 11.90
CA GLY A 86 9.40 6.44 13.31
C GLY A 86 9.32 5.06 13.97
N LYS A 87 8.53 4.93 15.05
CA LYS A 87 8.42 3.65 15.79
C LYS A 87 7.72 2.54 15.00
N TYR A 88 7.04 2.91 13.92
CA TYR A 88 6.33 1.97 13.05
C TYR A 88 7.21 1.44 11.92
N VAL A 89 8.50 1.78 11.85
CA VAL A 89 9.38 1.27 10.80
C VAL A 89 10.67 0.73 11.39
N PRO A 90 11.40 -0.15 10.66
CA PRO A 90 12.74 -0.57 11.07
C PRO A 90 13.66 0.63 11.29
N SER A 91 14.55 0.56 12.28
CA SER A 91 15.40 1.70 12.70
C SER A 91 16.35 2.22 11.61
N GLU A 92 16.59 1.44 10.56
CA GLU A 92 17.41 1.83 9.41
C GLU A 92 16.66 2.61 8.32
N VAL A 93 15.36 2.84 8.48
CA VAL A 93 14.45 3.42 7.48
C VAL A 93 13.69 4.59 8.08
N ASP A 94 13.50 5.67 7.31
CA ASP A 94 12.69 6.81 7.73
C ASP A 94 11.21 6.60 7.37
N TYR A 95 10.94 6.04 6.18
CA TYR A 95 9.58 5.80 5.68
C TYR A 95 9.41 4.43 5.05
N TYR A 96 8.27 3.81 5.30
CA TYR A 96 7.95 2.47 4.80
C TYR A 96 6.57 2.46 4.14
N ILE A 97 6.47 1.93 2.92
CA ILE A 97 5.17 1.68 2.27
C ILE A 97 4.70 0.28 2.66
N TYR A 98 3.65 0.23 3.47
CA TYR A 98 3.02 -1.00 3.90
C TYR A 98 2.14 -1.57 2.80
N GLU A 99 1.25 -0.74 2.25
CA GLU A 99 0.23 -1.20 1.34
C GLU A 99 -0.03 -0.17 0.25
N THR A 100 -0.33 -0.64 -0.95
CA THR A 100 -0.75 0.22 -2.06
C THR A 100 -1.76 -0.53 -2.88
N PHE A 101 -2.92 0.09 -3.09
CA PHE A 101 -4.03 -0.52 -3.80
C PHE A 101 -4.69 0.48 -4.73
N LEU A 102 -5.10 0.00 -5.91
CA LEU A 102 -6.02 0.68 -6.81
C LEU A 102 -7.17 -0.26 -7.16
N LEU A 103 -8.38 0.28 -7.16
CA LEU A 103 -9.56 -0.37 -7.72
C LEU A 103 -9.34 -0.67 -9.22
N SER A 104 -9.85 -1.80 -9.69
CA SER A 104 -9.61 -2.28 -11.05
C SER A 104 -9.93 -1.27 -12.18
N PRO A 105 -10.98 -0.42 -12.10
CA PRO A 105 -11.27 0.55 -13.17
C PRO A 105 -10.23 1.66 -13.32
N PHE A 106 -9.35 1.84 -12.33
CA PHE A 106 -8.32 2.88 -12.29
C PHE A 106 -6.92 2.36 -12.64
N ARG A 107 -6.75 1.04 -12.82
CA ARG A 107 -5.47 0.43 -13.19
C ARG A 107 -5.12 0.72 -14.66
N GLY A 108 -3.82 0.72 -14.97
CA GLY A 108 -3.31 0.95 -16.33
C GLY A 108 -3.41 2.40 -16.82
N LYS A 109 -3.70 3.35 -15.93
CA LYS A 109 -3.87 4.78 -16.24
C LYS A 109 -2.81 5.68 -15.59
N GLU A 110 -1.68 5.09 -15.17
CA GLU A 110 -0.57 5.78 -14.48
C GLU A 110 -0.96 6.50 -13.16
N ILE A 111 -2.16 6.26 -12.61
CA ILE A 111 -2.65 6.92 -11.39
C ILE A 111 -1.76 6.62 -10.19
N ALA A 112 -1.48 5.34 -9.94
CA ALA A 112 -0.60 4.94 -8.83
C ALA A 112 0.82 5.46 -9.04
N HIS A 113 1.30 5.51 -10.29
CA HIS A 113 2.63 6.03 -10.58
C HIS A 113 2.73 7.49 -10.14
N TYR A 114 1.81 8.34 -10.62
CA TYR A 114 1.74 9.75 -10.21
C TYR A 114 1.57 9.91 -8.69
N ALA A 115 0.66 9.15 -8.08
CA ALA A 115 0.42 9.21 -6.64
C ALA A 115 1.68 8.87 -5.82
N MET A 116 2.47 7.88 -6.25
CA MET A 116 3.70 7.52 -5.55
C MET A 116 4.77 8.59 -5.65
N LEU A 117 4.96 9.22 -6.82
CA LEU A 117 5.91 10.33 -6.96
C LEU A 117 5.55 11.47 -5.99
N GLU A 118 4.27 11.85 -5.93
CA GLU A 118 3.78 12.88 -5.01
C GLU A 118 3.95 12.50 -3.53
N ILE A 119 3.75 11.23 -3.17
CA ILE A 119 3.96 10.74 -1.80
C ILE A 119 5.46 10.78 -1.44
N PHE A 120 6.34 10.38 -2.35
CA PHE A 120 7.78 10.46 -2.13
C PHE A 120 8.26 11.91 -1.97
N GLU A 121 7.73 12.84 -2.78
CA GLU A 121 8.06 14.27 -2.67
C GLU A 121 7.66 14.87 -1.32
N LYS A 122 6.58 14.36 -0.69
CA LYS A 122 6.09 14.84 0.61
C LYS A 122 6.96 14.39 1.78
N HIS A 123 7.75 13.33 1.64
CA HIS A 123 8.55 12.75 2.71
C HIS A 123 9.98 12.46 2.23
N ARG A 124 10.93 13.23 2.76
CA ARG A 124 12.35 13.09 2.44
C ARG A 124 13.05 12.20 3.45
N GLY A 125 13.79 11.21 2.97
CA GLY A 125 14.56 10.29 3.79
C GLY A 125 14.81 8.94 3.12
N LYS A 126 15.15 7.96 3.96
CA LYS A 126 15.42 6.58 3.55
C LYS A 126 14.11 5.81 3.46
N TRP A 127 13.84 5.27 2.27
CA TRP A 127 12.64 4.51 1.97
C TRP A 127 12.91 3.02 1.88
N LYS A 128 11.90 2.25 2.30
CA LYS A 128 11.85 0.80 2.07
C LYS A 128 10.42 0.37 1.76
N LEU A 129 10.27 -0.59 0.86
CA LEU A 129 9.02 -1.31 0.63
C LEU A 129 9.34 -2.71 0.14
N PHE A 130 8.39 -3.63 0.23
CA PHE A 130 8.48 -4.90 -0.48
C PHE A 130 7.18 -5.27 -1.18
N THR A 131 7.30 -6.11 -2.20
CA THR A 131 6.16 -6.76 -2.84
C THR A 131 6.42 -8.26 -2.97
N GLN A 132 5.39 -9.08 -3.15
CA GLN A 132 5.60 -10.52 -3.34
C GLN A 132 6.45 -10.78 -4.60
N SER A 133 7.49 -11.62 -4.51
CA SER A 133 8.38 -11.91 -5.67
C SER A 133 7.83 -12.99 -6.61
N THR A 134 6.71 -13.64 -6.26
CA THR A 134 6.12 -14.74 -7.02
C THR A 134 5.73 -14.34 -8.44
N GLU A 135 5.65 -15.31 -9.35
CA GLU A 135 5.24 -15.11 -10.75
C GLU A 135 3.82 -14.53 -10.87
N ASN A 136 2.95 -14.81 -9.91
CA ASN A 136 1.58 -14.28 -9.90
C ASN A 136 1.52 -12.76 -9.62
N ASN A 137 2.65 -12.11 -9.27
CA ASN A 137 2.71 -10.69 -8.94
C ASN A 137 3.57 -9.85 -9.91
N ILE A 138 3.70 -10.30 -11.17
CA ILE A 138 4.51 -9.61 -12.21
C ILE A 138 4.11 -8.13 -12.35
N ARG A 139 2.81 -7.80 -12.28
CA ARG A 139 2.33 -6.42 -12.45
C ARG A 139 2.85 -5.49 -11.35
N ALA A 140 2.84 -5.90 -10.08
CA ALA A 140 3.35 -5.06 -9.01
C ALA A 140 4.88 -4.95 -9.05
N LYS A 141 5.59 -6.03 -9.39
CA LYS A 141 7.06 -5.99 -9.58
C LYS A 141 7.45 -4.98 -10.66
N ALA A 142 6.82 -5.07 -11.83
CA ALA A 142 7.07 -4.14 -12.94
C ALA A 142 6.71 -2.69 -12.57
N PHE A 143 5.59 -2.51 -11.86
CA PHE A 143 5.16 -1.20 -11.36
C PHE A 143 6.21 -0.57 -10.43
N TRP A 144 6.70 -1.30 -9.44
CA TRP A 144 7.66 -0.76 -8.46
C TRP A 144 9.03 -0.47 -9.08
N HIS A 145 9.54 -1.37 -9.93
CA HIS A 145 10.77 -1.10 -10.69
C HIS A 145 10.63 0.18 -11.52
N LYS A 146 9.58 0.30 -12.33
CA LYS A 146 9.35 1.49 -13.17
C LYS A 146 9.24 2.76 -12.32
N THR A 147 8.44 2.72 -11.26
CA THR A 147 8.11 3.91 -10.47
C THR A 147 9.30 4.41 -9.68
N ILE A 148 10.00 3.53 -8.97
CA ILE A 148 11.17 3.90 -8.16
C ILE A 148 12.34 4.28 -9.06
N ALA A 149 12.57 3.55 -10.16
CA ALA A 149 13.61 3.89 -11.13
C ALA A 149 13.41 5.30 -11.72
N HIS A 150 12.17 5.65 -12.10
CA HIS A 150 11.85 6.98 -12.57
C HIS A 150 12.12 8.03 -11.48
N TYR A 151 11.53 7.86 -10.29
CA TYR A 151 11.64 8.84 -9.21
C TYR A 151 13.09 9.13 -8.79
N THR A 152 13.92 8.08 -8.75
CA THR A 152 15.28 8.12 -8.21
C THR A 152 16.36 8.28 -9.28
N GLU A 153 15.99 8.42 -10.57
CA GLU A 153 16.93 8.34 -11.70
C GLU A 153 17.80 7.07 -11.65
N ASN A 154 17.17 5.92 -11.36
CA ASN A 154 17.80 4.62 -11.13
C ASN A 154 18.71 4.50 -9.88
N LYS A 155 18.68 5.47 -8.96
CA LYS A 155 19.43 5.42 -7.69
C LYS A 155 18.63 4.68 -6.61
N TYR A 156 18.39 3.40 -6.83
CA TYR A 156 17.73 2.51 -5.87
C TYR A 156 18.37 1.13 -5.89
N THR A 157 18.07 0.33 -4.88
CA THR A 157 18.44 -1.08 -4.82
C THR A 157 17.18 -1.94 -4.75
N SER A 158 17.25 -3.14 -5.33
CA SER A 158 16.23 -4.17 -5.19
C SER A 158 16.88 -5.53 -4.96
N GLU A 159 16.35 -6.31 -4.02
CA GLU A 159 16.86 -7.64 -3.68
C GLU A 159 15.72 -8.60 -3.35
N GLU A 160 15.89 -9.89 -3.66
CA GLU A 160 14.97 -10.92 -3.18
C GLU A 160 15.33 -11.32 -1.74
N LYS A 161 14.31 -11.39 -0.87
CA LYS A 161 14.45 -11.81 0.52
C LYS A 161 13.29 -12.70 0.93
N ILE A 162 13.53 -13.61 1.87
CA ILE A 162 12.46 -14.32 2.57
C ILE A 162 12.05 -13.46 3.77
N ILE A 163 10.80 -13.02 3.79
CA ILE A 163 10.19 -12.28 4.89
C ILE A 163 8.93 -13.04 5.27
N GLU A 164 8.81 -13.42 6.54
CA GLU A 164 7.67 -14.20 7.07
C GLU A 164 7.41 -15.49 6.25
N GLY A 165 8.49 -16.18 5.90
CA GLY A 165 8.42 -17.42 5.11
C GLY A 165 8.04 -17.25 3.63
N MET A 166 7.84 -16.00 3.16
CA MET A 166 7.45 -15.70 1.79
C MET A 166 8.56 -15.00 1.00
N PRO A 167 8.77 -15.34 -0.30
CA PRO A 167 9.70 -14.63 -1.15
C PRO A 167 9.16 -13.22 -1.49
N LYS A 168 9.90 -12.20 -1.10
CA LYS A 168 9.60 -10.79 -1.35
C LYS A 168 10.71 -10.15 -2.18
N LEU A 169 10.33 -9.22 -3.03
CA LEU A 169 11.23 -8.29 -3.70
C LEU A 169 11.24 -6.98 -2.90
N VAL A 170 12.38 -6.66 -2.29
CA VAL A 170 12.54 -5.52 -1.38
C VAL A 170 13.23 -4.40 -2.13
N PHE A 171 12.66 -3.19 -2.09
CA PHE A 171 13.22 -1.98 -2.68
C PHE A 171 13.70 -1.03 -1.60
N ARG A 172 14.82 -0.34 -1.84
CA ARG A 172 15.34 0.76 -1.00
C ARG A 172 15.90 1.89 -1.84
N PHE A 173 15.70 3.11 -1.37
CA PHE A 173 16.29 4.33 -1.94
C PHE A 173 16.31 5.45 -0.89
N GLU A 174 16.97 6.56 -1.21
CA GLU A 174 17.02 7.77 -0.40
C GLU A 174 16.74 8.97 -1.32
N ASN A 175 15.92 9.93 -0.88
CA ASN A 175 15.39 11.02 -1.70
C ASN A 175 15.46 12.40 -1.05
#